data_AF-A0A9D1U5H9-F1
#
_entry.id   AF-A0A9D1U5H9-F1
#
_cell.length_a   1.000
_cell.length_b   1.000
_cell.length_c   1.000
_cell.angle_alpha   90.00
_cell.angle_beta   90.00
_cell.angle_gamma   90.00
#
_symmetry.space_group_name_H-M   'P 1'
#
loop_
_entity.id
_entity.type
_entity.pdbx_description
1 polymer ?
#
loop_
_entity_poly.entity_id
_entity_poly.type
_entity_poly.pdbx_seq_one_letter_code
_entity_poly.pdbx_strand_id
1 'polypeptide(L)'
;MKTIPFIKRGIDFLNRKKGLLLFLALVCAAACMAGMWIAEEYTYFVSGMWEWEVKDFGDHKADFELLAKNLYRYFEQEQENNSQLEFIRIINLKEEWRLHYSYSGETEEKTEIVSMTEDEQESIQQVMQALHHKYEGFSCITIHSERVAFDSVYNYSVIWSRNGKKPLFLSSPEEEGKFYVNRLSFFSNKWYQCILK
;
A
#
# COMPACT_ATOMS: atom_id res chain seq x y z
N MET A 1 23.56 15.23 -47.18
CA MET A 1 23.08 14.07 -46.39
C MET A 1 22.44 13.06 -47.33
N LYS A 2 22.99 11.84 -47.44
CA LYS A 2 22.35 10.75 -48.21
C LYS A 2 21.25 10.11 -47.35
N THR A 3 19.99 10.31 -47.70
CA THR A 3 18.86 9.59 -47.08
C THR A 3 18.98 8.10 -47.39
N ILE A 4 18.93 7.28 -46.34
CA ILE A 4 18.99 5.82 -46.41
C ILE A 4 17.87 5.31 -47.33
N PRO A 5 18.13 4.39 -48.28
CA PRO A 5 17.17 3.96 -49.30
C PRO A 5 15.85 3.41 -48.73
N PHE A 6 15.88 2.91 -47.50
CA PHE A 6 14.69 2.47 -46.76
C PHE A 6 13.74 3.62 -46.41
N ILE A 7 14.28 4.76 -45.98
CA ILE A 7 13.50 5.96 -45.62
C ILE A 7 12.81 6.53 -46.87
N LYS A 8 13.52 6.54 -48.00
CA LYS A 8 12.98 7.05 -49.27
C LYS A 8 11.80 6.21 -49.78
N ARG A 9 11.89 4.88 -49.69
CA ARG A 9 10.78 3.97 -50.03
C ARG A 9 9.56 4.13 -49.10
N GLY A 10 9.79 4.39 -47.81
CA GLY A 10 8.69 4.67 -46.87
C GLY A 10 7.93 5.96 -47.20
N ILE A 11 8.66 7.02 -47.56
CA ILE A 11 8.08 8.32 -47.96
C ILE A 11 7.28 8.17 -49.27
N ASP A 12 7.83 7.47 -50.27
CA ASP A 12 7.14 7.23 -51.55
C ASP A 12 5.87 6.37 -51.39
N PHE A 13 5.85 5.46 -50.41
CA PHE A 13 4.67 4.67 -50.07
C PHE A 13 3.58 5.52 -49.41
N LEU A 14 3.95 6.39 -48.45
CA LEU A 14 3.03 7.32 -47.79
C LEU A 14 2.45 8.38 -48.76
N ASN A 15 3.22 8.81 -49.77
CA ASN A 15 2.77 9.78 -50.78
C ASN A 15 1.72 9.22 -51.76
N ARG A 16 1.51 7.90 -51.80
CA ARG A 16 0.41 7.30 -52.58
C ARG A 16 -0.86 7.31 -51.74
N LYS A 17 -1.98 7.84 -52.28
CA LYS A 17 -3.29 7.88 -51.60
C LYS A 17 -3.67 6.56 -50.90
N LYS A 18 -3.40 5.41 -51.55
CA LYS A 18 -3.66 4.08 -50.97
C LYS A 18 -2.72 3.74 -49.81
N GLY A 19 -1.45 4.14 -49.87
CA GLY A 19 -0.49 3.92 -48.78
C GLY A 19 -0.74 4.80 -47.57
N LEU A 20 -1.15 6.06 -47.78
CA LEU A 20 -1.60 6.95 -46.71
C LEU A 20 -2.82 6.40 -45.97
N LEU A 21 -3.83 5.92 -46.71
CA LEU A 21 -5.03 5.31 -46.13
C LEU A 21 -4.70 4.05 -45.32
N LEU A 22 -3.80 3.21 -45.82
CA LEU A 22 -3.39 1.98 -45.14
C LEU A 22 -2.58 2.27 -43.87
N PHE A 23 -1.71 3.30 -43.90
CA PHE A 23 -1.00 3.77 -42.72
C PHE A 23 -1.96 4.33 -41.66
N LEU A 24 -2.93 5.16 -42.05
CA LEU A 24 -3.94 5.68 -41.13
C LEU A 24 -4.79 4.57 -40.49
N ALA A 25 -5.17 3.56 -41.28
CA ALA A 25 -5.90 2.40 -40.78
C ALA A 25 -5.07 1.60 -39.75
N LEU A 26 -3.78 1.40 -40.01
CA LEU A 26 -2.87 0.74 -39.07
C LEU A 26 -2.67 1.54 -37.78
N VAL A 27 -2.53 2.86 -37.87
CA VAL A 27 -2.43 3.73 -36.69
C VAL A 27 -3.71 3.69 -35.87
N CYS A 28 -4.89 3.73 -36.52
CA CYS A 28 -6.16 3.61 -35.82
C CYS A 28 -6.32 2.24 -35.14
N ALA A 29 -5.96 1.16 -35.82
CA ALA A 29 -6.00 -0.18 -35.24
C ALA A 29 -5.06 -0.30 -34.02
N ALA A 30 -3.84 0.22 -34.13
CA ALA A 30 -2.89 0.25 -33.01
C ALA A 30 -3.42 1.10 -31.84
N ALA A 31 -4.03 2.26 -32.12
CA ALA A 31 -4.63 3.11 -31.09
C ALA A 31 -5.81 2.41 -30.38
N CYS A 32 -6.67 1.69 -31.12
CA CYS A 32 -7.75 0.91 -30.53
C CYS A 32 -7.23 -0.23 -29.64
N MET A 33 -6.22 -0.97 -30.10
CA MET A 33 -5.61 -2.04 -29.29
C MET A 33 -4.93 -1.49 -28.02
N ALA A 34 -4.21 -0.38 -28.13
CA ALA A 34 -3.63 0.29 -26.96
C ALA A 34 -4.72 0.78 -25.99
N GLY A 35 -5.82 1.35 -26.50
CA GLY A 35 -6.95 1.79 -25.69
C GLY A 35 -7.64 0.63 -24.94
N MET A 36 -7.82 -0.52 -25.61
CA MET A 36 -8.36 -1.72 -24.96
C MET A 36 -7.43 -2.24 -23.87
N TRP A 37 -6.12 -2.32 -24.13
CA TRP A 37 -5.14 -2.75 -23.15
C TRP A 37 -5.10 -1.84 -21.91
N ILE A 38 -5.11 -0.51 -22.11
CA ILE A 38 -5.18 0.45 -21.00
C ILE A 38 -6.49 0.32 -20.22
N ALA A 39 -7.62 0.10 -20.90
CA ALA A 39 -8.91 -0.06 -20.25
C ALA A 39 -8.99 -1.37 -19.44
N GLU A 40 -8.41 -2.47 -19.94
CA GLU A 40 -8.33 -3.75 -19.23
C GLU A 40 -7.44 -3.62 -18.00
N GLU A 41 -6.25 -3.01 -18.13
CA GLU A 41 -5.35 -2.73 -17.01
C GLU A 41 -6.01 -1.84 -15.97
N TYR A 42 -6.70 -0.77 -16.40
CA TYR A 42 -7.43 0.11 -15.50
C TYR A 42 -8.60 -0.61 -14.81
N THR A 43 -9.33 -1.46 -15.52
CA THR A 43 -10.48 -2.19 -14.97
C THR A 43 -10.02 -3.27 -14.00
N TYR A 44 -8.96 -4.01 -14.34
CA TYR A 44 -8.32 -4.98 -13.46
C TYR A 44 -7.78 -4.29 -12.20
N PHE A 45 -7.13 -3.14 -12.37
CA PHE A 45 -6.59 -2.37 -11.25
C PHE A 45 -7.70 -1.81 -10.36
N VAL A 46 -8.71 -1.16 -10.91
CA VAL A 46 -9.83 -0.62 -10.13
C VAL A 46 -10.60 -1.76 -9.47
N SER A 47 -11.06 -2.75 -10.23
CA SER A 47 -11.88 -3.85 -9.70
C SER A 47 -11.11 -4.71 -8.71
N GLY A 48 -9.82 -4.97 -8.96
CA GLY A 48 -8.94 -5.65 -8.04
C GLY A 48 -8.74 -4.86 -6.76
N MET A 49 -8.46 -3.55 -6.83
CA MET A 49 -8.33 -2.71 -5.63
C MET A 49 -9.59 -2.68 -4.77
N TRP A 50 -10.79 -2.64 -5.37
CA TRP A 50 -12.05 -2.76 -4.62
C TRP A 50 -12.16 -4.07 -3.84
N GLU A 51 -11.53 -5.16 -4.30
CA GLU A 51 -11.47 -6.42 -3.55
C GLU A 51 -10.55 -6.35 -2.33
N TRP A 52 -9.62 -5.38 -2.30
CA TRP A 52 -8.65 -5.15 -1.21
C TRP A 52 -8.98 -3.92 -0.35
N GLU A 53 -10.02 -3.14 -0.68
CA GLU A 53 -10.49 -2.09 0.23
C GLU A 53 -11.08 -2.75 1.48
N VAL A 54 -10.72 -2.24 2.66
CA VAL A 54 -11.39 -2.64 3.91
C VAL A 54 -12.82 -2.09 3.84
N LYS A 55 -13.71 -2.91 3.30
CA LYS A 55 -15.11 -2.59 3.03
C LYS A 55 -15.83 -2.05 4.25
N ASP A 56 -15.45 -2.55 5.43
CA ASP A 56 -16.07 -2.25 6.71
C ASP A 56 -15.18 -1.33 7.58
N PHE A 57 -14.26 -0.56 6.96
CA PHE A 57 -13.32 0.27 7.71
C PHE A 57 -14.04 1.29 8.58
N GLY A 58 -15.15 1.86 8.07
CA GLY A 58 -15.97 2.80 8.82
C GLY A 58 -16.53 2.18 10.12
N ASP A 59 -16.96 0.93 10.06
CA ASP A 59 -17.58 0.21 11.17
C ASP A 59 -16.54 -0.23 12.21
N HIS A 60 -15.34 -0.61 11.76
CA HIS A 60 -14.24 -1.07 12.62
C HIS A 60 -13.23 0.03 12.98
N LYS A 61 -13.46 1.27 12.55
CA LYS A 61 -12.50 2.38 12.73
C LYS A 61 -12.11 2.59 14.20
N ALA A 62 -13.05 2.43 15.11
CA ALA A 62 -12.81 2.62 16.54
C ALA A 62 -11.78 1.61 17.08
N ASP A 63 -11.88 0.35 16.63
CA ASP A 63 -10.96 -0.72 17.01
C ASP A 63 -9.54 -0.46 16.49
N PHE A 64 -9.44 -0.07 15.22
CA PHE A 64 -8.18 0.37 14.62
C PHE A 64 -7.56 1.55 15.39
N GLU A 65 -8.36 2.56 15.75
CA GLU A 65 -7.89 3.72 16.52
C GLU A 65 -7.46 3.37 17.94
N LEU A 66 -8.17 2.46 18.61
CA LEU A 66 -7.83 2.00 19.96
C LEU A 66 -6.47 1.31 19.95
N LEU A 67 -6.30 0.31 19.09
CA LEU A 67 -5.05 -0.43 18.98
C LEU A 67 -3.88 0.46 18.55
N ALA A 68 -4.09 1.34 17.57
CA ALA A 68 -3.05 2.24 17.11
C ALA A 68 -2.55 3.15 18.25
N LYS A 69 -3.45 3.74 19.03
CA LYS A 69 -3.07 4.63 20.14
C LYS A 69 -2.40 3.85 21.28
N ASN A 70 -2.97 2.71 21.67
CA ASN A 70 -2.46 1.94 22.79
C ASN A 70 -1.08 1.36 22.49
N LEU A 71 -0.90 0.76 21.31
CA LEU A 71 0.38 0.13 20.97
C LEU A 71 1.47 1.16 20.67
N TYR A 72 1.11 2.35 20.20
CA TYR A 72 2.08 3.42 19.93
C TYR A 72 2.82 3.88 21.21
N ARG A 73 2.22 3.74 22.39
CA ARG A 73 2.86 4.10 23.67
C ARG A 73 4.17 3.33 23.90
N TYR A 74 4.26 2.08 23.46
CA TYR A 74 5.47 1.27 23.59
C TYR A 74 6.61 1.81 22.73
N PHE A 75 6.27 2.32 21.54
CA PHE A 75 7.22 3.01 20.68
C PHE A 75 7.72 4.30 21.34
N GLU A 76 6.82 5.12 21.88
CA GLU A 76 7.22 6.36 22.58
C GLU A 76 8.14 6.07 23.77
N GLN A 77 7.78 5.09 24.61
CA GLN A 77 8.57 4.70 25.78
C GLN A 77 9.96 4.17 25.40
N GLU A 78 10.05 3.32 24.37
CA GLU A 78 11.36 2.80 23.96
C GLU A 78 12.19 3.89 23.26
N GLN A 79 11.58 4.76 22.45
CA GLN A 79 12.27 5.84 21.76
C GLN A 79 12.84 6.88 22.73
N GLU A 80 12.17 7.13 23.86
CA GLU A 80 12.69 7.99 24.95
C GLU A 80 13.99 7.44 25.55
N ASN A 81 14.12 6.12 25.62
CA ASN A 81 15.29 5.44 26.20
C ASN A 81 16.37 5.13 25.16
N ASN A 82 15.99 4.92 23.91
CA ASN A 82 16.88 4.53 22.83
C ASN A 82 16.54 5.28 21.54
N SER A 83 17.37 6.29 21.22
CA SER A 83 17.20 7.11 20.02
C SER A 83 17.47 6.36 18.71
N GLN A 84 18.03 5.15 18.76
CA GLN A 84 18.31 4.32 17.59
C GLN A 84 17.11 3.44 17.18
N LEU A 85 16.00 3.47 17.92
CA LEU A 85 14.81 2.69 17.57
C LEU A 85 14.26 3.08 16.19
N GLU A 86 14.22 2.12 15.27
CA GLU A 86 13.68 2.32 13.92
C GLU A 86 12.19 1.98 13.85
N PHE A 87 11.82 0.80 14.37
CA PHE A 87 10.44 0.33 14.39
C PHE A 87 10.21 -0.73 15.46
N ILE A 88 8.94 -0.93 15.78
CA ILE A 88 8.46 -2.09 16.57
C ILE A 88 7.53 -2.90 15.68
N ARG A 89 7.80 -4.20 15.55
CA ARG A 89 6.88 -5.16 14.93
C ARG A 89 6.16 -5.94 16.02
N ILE A 90 4.83 -5.94 15.96
CA ILE A 90 3.96 -6.54 16.95
C ILE A 90 3.21 -7.70 16.33
N ILE A 91 3.32 -8.86 16.97
CA ILE A 91 2.64 -10.10 16.58
C ILE A 91 1.59 -10.44 17.63
N ASN A 92 0.38 -10.79 17.18
CA ASN A 92 -0.70 -11.26 18.04
C ASN A 92 -0.46 -12.72 18.45
N LEU A 93 -0.38 -13.00 19.75
CA LEU A 93 -0.32 -14.35 20.34
C LEU A 93 -1.59 -14.68 21.12
N LYS A 94 -2.77 -14.44 20.53
CA LYS A 94 -4.11 -14.53 21.12
C LYS A 94 -4.38 -13.57 22.26
N GLU A 95 -3.70 -13.75 23.39
CA GLU A 95 -3.92 -12.99 24.64
C GLU A 95 -2.75 -12.07 24.97
N GLU A 96 -1.67 -12.15 24.19
CA GLU A 96 -0.44 -11.39 24.41
C GLU A 96 0.04 -10.74 23.12
N TRP A 97 0.64 -9.56 23.24
CA TRP A 97 1.42 -8.95 22.19
C TRP A 97 2.88 -9.38 22.33
N ARG A 98 3.47 -9.87 21.24
CA ARG A 98 4.93 -10.00 21.13
C ARG A 98 5.49 -8.81 20.37
N LEU A 99 6.32 -8.01 21.04
CA LEU A 99 6.95 -6.81 20.51
C LEU A 99 8.38 -7.15 20.12
N HIS A 100 8.71 -6.97 18.86
CA HIS A 100 10.06 -7.06 18.32
C HIS A 100 10.56 -5.65 18.03
N TYR A 101 11.62 -5.23 18.73
CA TYR A 101 12.21 -3.91 18.57
C TYR A 101 13.42 -4.01 17.63
N SER A 102 13.46 -3.12 16.63
CA SER A 102 14.57 -3.02 15.69
C SER A 102 15.29 -1.69 15.88
N TYR A 103 16.61 -1.74 16.02
CA TYR A 103 17.48 -0.58 16.22
C TYR A 103 18.46 -0.43 15.05
N SER A 104 18.72 0.82 14.67
CA SER A 104 19.65 1.15 13.59
C SER A 104 21.05 0.64 13.91
N GLY A 105 21.57 -0.24 13.06
CA GLY A 105 22.96 -0.73 13.14
C GLY A 105 23.19 -1.86 14.14
N GLU A 106 22.15 -2.40 14.76
CA GLU A 106 22.23 -3.59 15.63
C GLU A 106 21.68 -4.83 14.93
N THR A 107 22.39 -5.94 15.05
CA THR A 107 21.94 -7.26 14.56
C THR A 107 21.03 -7.97 15.57
N GLU A 108 21.09 -7.57 16.84
CA GLU A 108 20.30 -8.17 17.91
C GLU A 108 18.96 -7.43 18.08
N GLU A 109 17.87 -8.19 17.93
CA GLU A 109 16.51 -7.69 18.14
C GLU A 109 16.09 -7.93 19.61
N LYS A 110 15.67 -6.89 20.31
CA LYS A 110 15.02 -7.05 21.62
C LYS A 110 13.61 -7.58 21.39
N THR A 111 13.20 -8.59 22.16
CA THR A 111 11.83 -9.10 22.16
C THR A 111 11.21 -8.98 23.54
N GLU A 112 9.96 -8.54 23.59
CA GLU A 112 9.15 -8.42 24.81
C GLU A 112 7.77 -9.05 24.60
N ILE A 113 7.18 -9.60 25.65
CA ILE A 113 5.82 -10.13 25.65
C ILE A 113 5.01 -9.34 26.68
N VAL A 114 3.89 -8.77 26.26
CA VAL A 114 2.99 -8.01 27.13
C VAL A 114 1.57 -8.54 27.00
N SER A 115 0.88 -8.66 28.12
CA SER A 115 -0.53 -9.09 28.12
C SER A 115 -1.41 -8.03 27.50
N MET A 116 -2.37 -8.46 26.66
CA MET A 116 -3.39 -7.58 26.12
C MET A 116 -4.41 -7.20 27.20
N THR A 117 -4.93 -5.99 27.12
CA THR A 117 -6.17 -5.62 27.83
C THR A 117 -7.38 -6.28 27.19
N GLU A 118 -8.50 -6.38 27.92
CA GLU A 118 -9.76 -6.93 27.37
C GLU A 118 -10.21 -6.17 26.10
N ASP A 119 -10.17 -4.83 26.14
CA ASP A 119 -10.50 -3.99 24.99
C ASP A 119 -9.59 -4.24 23.78
N GLU A 120 -8.29 -4.50 24.01
CA GLU A 120 -7.34 -4.82 22.94
C GLU A 120 -7.61 -6.20 22.35
N GLN A 121 -7.99 -7.18 23.17
CA GLN A 121 -8.36 -8.53 22.71
C GLN A 121 -9.62 -8.50 21.85
N GLU A 122 -10.63 -7.73 22.24
CA GLU A 122 -11.85 -7.55 21.44
C GLU A 122 -11.53 -6.80 20.15
N SER A 123 -10.82 -5.67 20.25
CA SER A 123 -10.49 -4.82 19.10
C SER A 123 -9.65 -5.55 18.06
N ILE A 124 -8.69 -6.39 18.47
CA ILE A 124 -7.88 -7.13 17.49
C ILE A 124 -8.70 -8.17 16.74
N GLN A 125 -9.72 -8.78 17.37
CA GLN A 125 -10.63 -9.68 16.65
C GLN A 125 -11.43 -8.93 15.58
N GLN A 126 -11.93 -7.73 15.90
CA GLN A 126 -12.64 -6.87 14.95
C GLN A 126 -11.73 -6.43 13.80
N VAL A 127 -10.49 -6.01 14.10
CA VAL A 127 -9.49 -5.64 13.08
C VAL A 127 -9.13 -6.84 12.20
N MET A 128 -8.94 -8.02 12.79
CA MET A 128 -8.67 -9.24 12.05
C MET A 128 -9.83 -9.59 11.12
N GLN A 129 -11.08 -9.42 11.56
CA GLN A 129 -12.27 -9.61 10.74
C GLN A 129 -12.35 -8.58 9.60
N ALA A 130 -12.10 -7.31 9.89
CA ALA A 130 -12.09 -6.23 8.89
C ALA A 130 -11.04 -6.44 7.79
N LEU A 131 -9.90 -7.05 8.15
CA LEU A 131 -8.81 -7.39 7.23
C LEU A 131 -8.93 -8.80 6.65
N HIS A 132 -9.95 -9.58 7.06
CA HIS A 132 -10.15 -10.94 6.58
C HIS A 132 -10.81 -10.92 5.21
N HIS A 133 -10.03 -11.20 4.18
CA HIS A 133 -10.55 -11.43 2.83
C HIS A 133 -10.57 -12.92 2.52
N LYS A 134 -11.31 -13.29 1.47
CA LYS A 134 -11.57 -14.67 1.01
C LYS A 134 -10.33 -15.58 0.90
N TYR A 135 -9.12 -15.00 0.83
CA TYR A 135 -7.87 -15.70 0.59
C TYR A 135 -6.85 -15.62 1.74
N GLU A 136 -6.92 -14.67 2.70
CA GLU A 136 -6.02 -14.55 3.87
C GLU A 136 -6.40 -13.36 4.78
N GLY A 137 -5.72 -13.20 5.93
CA GLY A 137 -6.06 -12.22 6.97
C GLY A 137 -4.90 -11.33 7.45
N PHE A 138 -5.11 -10.70 8.60
CA PHE A 138 -4.14 -9.89 9.35
C PHE A 138 -2.81 -10.64 9.57
N SER A 139 -1.68 -9.94 9.39
CA SER A 139 -0.33 -10.47 9.57
C SER A 139 0.33 -9.94 10.83
N CYS A 140 0.56 -8.63 10.91
CA CYS A 140 1.22 -7.99 12.04
C CYS A 140 0.90 -6.50 12.12
N ILE A 141 1.34 -5.85 13.20
CA ILE A 141 1.32 -4.39 13.33
C ILE A 141 2.75 -3.88 13.34
N THR A 142 3.06 -2.91 12.49
CA THR A 142 4.37 -2.26 12.43
C THR A 142 4.25 -0.79 12.86
N ILE A 143 5.04 -0.39 13.85
CA ILE A 143 5.05 0.96 14.40
C ILE A 143 6.36 1.66 14.05
N HIS A 144 6.25 2.84 13.45
CA HIS A 144 7.37 3.76 13.23
C HIS A 144 7.06 5.11 13.88
N SER A 145 8.05 6.00 13.94
CA SER A 145 7.93 7.35 14.50
C SER A 145 6.71 8.15 14.01
N GLU A 146 6.32 8.00 12.74
CA GLU A 146 5.22 8.78 12.15
C GLU A 146 3.91 8.00 12.00
N ARG A 147 3.87 6.69 12.26
CA ARG A 147 2.73 5.84 11.89
C ARG A 147 2.60 4.53 12.66
N VAL A 148 1.40 3.97 12.61
CA VAL A 148 1.10 2.58 12.90
C VAL A 148 0.51 1.95 11.64
N ALA A 149 1.04 0.81 11.20
CA ALA A 149 0.55 0.05 10.06
C ALA A 149 0.00 -1.29 10.53
N PHE A 150 -1.20 -1.64 10.09
CA PHE A 150 -1.83 -2.94 10.24
C PHE A 150 -1.63 -3.68 8.92
N ASP A 151 -0.67 -4.59 8.89
CA ASP A 151 -0.24 -5.26 7.68
C ASP A 151 -1.02 -6.58 7.52
N SER A 152 -1.45 -6.87 6.30
CA SER A 152 -1.98 -8.17 5.89
C SER A 152 -0.92 -8.98 5.13
N VAL A 153 -1.20 -10.25 4.89
CA VAL A 153 -0.24 -11.16 4.25
C VAL A 153 0.06 -10.80 2.77
N TYR A 154 -0.87 -10.14 2.05
CA TYR A 154 -0.72 -9.80 0.62
C TYR A 154 -0.26 -8.37 0.35
N ASN A 155 0.65 -7.84 1.19
CA ASN A 155 1.22 -6.50 1.00
C ASN A 155 0.15 -5.37 0.96
N TYR A 156 -0.95 -5.59 1.67
CA TYR A 156 -1.97 -4.59 1.96
C TYR A 156 -1.80 -4.10 3.40
N SER A 157 -1.88 -2.79 3.61
CA SER A 157 -1.76 -2.20 4.94
C SER A 157 -2.79 -1.09 5.17
N VAL A 158 -3.43 -1.11 6.34
CA VAL A 158 -4.17 0.04 6.88
C VAL A 158 -3.22 0.85 7.76
N ILE A 159 -3.08 2.14 7.48
CA ILE A 159 -2.07 2.98 8.10
C ILE A 159 -2.73 4.13 8.85
N TRP A 160 -2.42 4.22 10.14
CA TRP A 160 -2.68 5.37 10.98
C TRP A 160 -1.48 6.31 10.97
N SER A 161 -1.68 7.56 10.55
CA SER A 161 -0.70 8.64 10.61
C SER A 161 -0.84 9.40 11.93
N ARG A 162 0.26 9.51 12.69
CA ARG A 162 0.28 10.19 13.99
C ARG A 162 -0.14 11.66 13.86
N ASN A 163 0.42 12.36 12.88
CA ASN A 163 0.23 13.80 12.63
C ASN A 163 -0.84 14.12 11.56
N GLY A 164 -1.48 13.12 10.98
CA GLY A 164 -2.48 13.29 9.91
C GLY A 164 -1.92 13.77 8.57
N LYS A 165 -0.59 13.82 8.44
CA LYS A 165 0.08 13.99 7.15
C LYS A 165 0.24 12.64 6.50
N LYS A 166 0.21 12.60 5.17
CA LYS A 166 0.56 11.38 4.42
C LYS A 166 2.00 10.98 4.79
N PRO A 167 2.22 9.77 5.31
CA PRO A 167 3.57 9.33 5.67
C PRO A 167 4.58 9.46 4.51
N LEU A 168 5.80 9.88 4.82
CA LEU A 168 6.83 10.19 3.82
C LEU A 168 7.24 8.99 2.96
N PHE A 169 7.24 7.77 3.50
CA PHE A 169 7.54 6.56 2.71
C PHE A 169 6.48 6.26 1.63
N LEU A 170 5.25 6.76 1.79
CA LEU A 170 4.20 6.73 0.77
C LEU A 170 4.35 7.87 -0.26
N SER A 171 5.33 8.76 -0.04
CA SER A 171 5.58 10.00 -0.77
C SER A 171 6.95 10.02 -1.46
N SER A 172 7.91 9.26 -0.94
CA SER A 172 9.27 9.14 -1.43
C SER A 172 9.55 7.68 -1.73
N PRO A 173 9.05 7.17 -2.86
CA PRO A 173 9.43 5.88 -3.32
C PRO A 173 10.72 6.09 -4.13
N GLU A 174 11.73 5.25 -3.93
CA GLU A 174 12.65 4.95 -5.04
C GLU A 174 11.93 4.14 -6.16
N GLU A 175 10.59 4.05 -6.06
CA GLU A 175 9.67 3.16 -6.74
C GLU A 175 8.35 3.89 -7.07
N GLU A 176 8.40 5.07 -7.71
CA GLU A 176 7.20 5.67 -8.29
C GLU A 176 6.58 4.65 -9.26
N GLY A 177 5.64 3.83 -8.77
CA GLY A 177 5.12 2.69 -9.50
C GLY A 177 4.82 1.43 -8.71
N LYS A 178 5.32 1.24 -7.47
CA LYS A 178 5.10 -0.03 -6.72
C LYS A 178 4.06 0.01 -5.60
N PHE A 179 3.53 1.18 -5.22
CA PHE A 179 2.50 1.26 -4.17
C PHE A 179 1.31 2.10 -4.63
N TYR A 180 0.09 1.59 -4.42
CA TYR A 180 -1.14 2.35 -4.46
C TYR A 180 -1.51 2.82 -3.06
N VAL A 181 -1.81 4.11 -2.91
CA VAL A 181 -2.11 4.71 -1.61
C VAL A 181 -3.33 5.58 -1.72
N ASN A 182 -4.35 5.30 -0.91
CA ASN A 182 -5.57 6.10 -0.85
C ASN A 182 -5.91 6.47 0.60
N ARG A 183 -6.63 7.56 0.80
CA ARG A 183 -7.15 7.94 2.12
C ARG A 183 -8.44 7.16 2.37
N LEU A 184 -8.52 6.48 3.52
CA LEU A 184 -9.66 5.62 3.86
C LEU A 184 -10.87 6.38 4.41
N SER A 185 -10.67 7.57 4.97
CA SER A 185 -11.76 8.34 5.59
C SER A 185 -11.78 9.78 5.13
N PHE A 186 -12.93 10.23 4.63
CA PHE A 186 -13.17 11.65 4.35
C PHE A 186 -13.18 12.49 5.64
N PHE A 187 -13.61 11.89 6.76
CA PHE A 187 -13.73 12.53 8.07
C PHE A 187 -12.52 12.32 8.98
N SER A 188 -11.48 11.62 8.53
CA SER A 188 -10.21 11.51 9.26
C SER A 188 -9.03 11.60 8.31
N ASN A 189 -8.24 12.65 8.48
CA ASN A 189 -7.00 12.87 7.75
C ASN A 189 -5.87 11.90 8.17
N LYS A 190 -6.10 11.04 9.16
CA LYS A 190 -5.08 10.14 9.71
C LYS A 190 -5.04 8.76 9.07
N TRP A 191 -6.07 8.34 8.32
CA TRP A 191 -6.20 6.95 7.87
C TRP A 191 -5.95 6.79 6.37
N TYR A 192 -5.08 5.85 6.04
CA TYR A 192 -4.66 5.54 4.68
C TYR A 192 -4.69 4.03 4.45
N GLN A 193 -4.98 3.61 3.22
CA GLN A 193 -4.69 2.26 2.75
C GLN A 193 -3.49 2.30 1.83
N CYS A 194 -2.67 1.26 1.89
CA CYS A 194 -1.53 1.05 1.03
C CYS A 194 -1.59 -0.36 0.46
N ILE A 195 -1.37 -0.50 -0.84
CA ILE A 195 -1.36 -1.77 -1.57
C ILE A 195 -0.08 -1.81 -2.40
N LEU A 196 0.76 -2.82 -2.21
CA LEU A 196 1.89 -3.06 -3.11
C LEU A 196 1.37 -3.59 -4.46
N LYS A 197 1.88 -3.04 -5.56
CA LYS A 197 1.62 -3.42 -6.95
C LYS A 197 2.54 -4.54 -7.40
#